data_AF-A0A9E5VYU7-F1
#
_entry.id   AF-A0A9E5VYU7-F1
#
_cell.length_a   1.000
_cell.length_b   1.000
_cell.length_c   1.000
_cell.angle_alpha   90.00
_cell.angle_beta   90.00
_cell.angle_gamma   90.00
#
_symmetry.space_group_name_H-M   'P 1'
#
loop_
_entity.id
_entity.type
_entity.pdbx_description
1 polymer ?
#
loop_
_entity_poly.entity_id
_entity_poly.type
_entity_poly.pdbx_seq_one_letter_code
_entity_poly.pdbx_strand_id
1 'polypeptide(L)' 'MEKYVPMIPYMPKNPRLYHAYVPYQNDTKEYNLAEALDKGSLYVSLYSPYDRTVSGGECLC' A
#
# COMPACT_ATOMS: atom_id res chain seq x y z
N MET A 1 -29.72 -3.28 -11.37
CA MET A 1 -28.40 -2.74 -10.98
C MET A 1 -28.08 -3.29 -9.61
N GLU A 2 -27.06 -4.12 -9.48
CA GLU A 2 -26.62 -4.62 -8.17
C GLU A 2 -26.07 -3.46 -7.34
N LYS A 3 -26.53 -3.35 -6.09
CA LYS A 3 -26.12 -2.31 -5.16
C LYS A 3 -24.77 -2.74 -4.58
N TYR A 4 -23.69 -2.04 -4.94
CA TYR A 4 -22.37 -2.24 -4.34
C TYR A 4 -22.44 -2.06 -2.82
N VAL A 5 -22.04 -3.10 -2.08
CA VAL A 5 -21.86 -3.08 -0.63
C VAL A 5 -20.36 -3.26 -0.38
N PRO A 6 -19.66 -2.25 0.17
CA PRO A 6 -18.25 -2.40 0.45
C PRO A 6 -18.04 -3.41 1.59
N MET A 7 -16.92 -4.14 1.56
CA MET A 7 -16.52 -5.03 2.65
C MET A 7 -16.28 -4.27 3.96
N ILE A 8 -16.00 -2.96 3.87
CA ILE A 8 -15.66 -2.10 4.99
C ILE A 8 -16.70 -0.97 5.05
N PRO A 9 -17.30 -0.71 6.22
CA PRO A 9 -18.15 0.47 6.40
C PRO A 9 -17.38 1.72 5.97
N TYR A 10 -18.00 2.56 5.14
CA TYR A 10 -17.43 3.83 4.63
C TYR A 10 -16.30 3.72 3.60
N MET A 11 -16.05 2.54 2.99
CA MET A 11 -15.10 2.45 1.88
C MET A 11 -15.54 3.34 0.70
N PRO A 12 -14.66 4.21 0.16
CA PRO A 12 -14.98 5.04 -0.99
C PRO A 12 -15.21 4.14 -2.23
N LYS A 13 -16.10 4.58 -3.14
CA LYS A 13 -16.44 3.82 -4.36
C LYS A 13 -15.23 3.55 -5.26
N ASN A 14 -14.25 4.45 -5.26
CA ASN A 14 -12.99 4.36 -6.01
C ASN A 14 -11.82 4.65 -5.07
N PRO A 15 -11.37 3.67 -4.26
CA PRO A 15 -10.18 3.87 -3.45
C PRO A 15 -8.98 4.05 -4.38
N ARG A 16 -8.27 5.17 -4.24
CA ARG A 16 -6.96 5.33 -4.86
C ARG A 16 -5.94 4.69 -3.92
N LEU A 17 -5.09 3.83 -4.47
CA LEU A 17 -3.87 3.39 -3.79
C LEU A 17 -3.02 4.64 -3.54
N TYR A 18 -3.11 5.18 -2.34
CA TYR A 18 -2.19 6.18 -1.84
C TYR A 18 -1.26 5.49 -0.85
N HIS A 19 -0.07 6.01 -0.62
CA HIS A 19 0.92 5.45 0.32
C HIS A 19 0.47 5.38 1.80
N ALA A 20 -0.81 5.62 2.08
CA ALA A 20 -1.38 5.52 3.40
C ALA A 20 -1.97 4.12 3.63
N TYR A 21 -1.68 3.61 4.83
CA TYR A 21 -2.19 2.37 5.40
C TYR A 21 -3.63 2.06 4.98
N VAL A 22 -3.82 0.97 4.24
CA VAL A 22 -5.15 0.43 3.93
C VAL A 22 -5.49 -0.51 5.08
N PRO A 23 -6.43 -0.15 5.98
CA PRO A 23 -6.99 -1.18 6.85
C PRO A 23 -7.57 -2.23 5.89
N TYR A 24 -7.33 -3.52 6.14
CA TYR A 24 -7.78 -4.63 5.29
C TYR A 24 -6.99 -4.86 3.97
N GLN A 25 -5.66 -4.86 4.04
CA GLN A 25 -4.85 -5.52 3.00
C GLN A 25 -5.21 -7.01 2.94
N ASN A 26 -5.81 -7.43 1.82
CA ASN A 26 -6.06 -8.85 1.51
C ASN A 26 -4.80 -9.59 1.03
N ASP A 27 -3.65 -8.92 1.00
CA ASP A 27 -2.42 -9.51 0.51
C ASP A 27 -1.76 -10.32 1.63
N THR A 28 -1.65 -11.62 1.42
CA THR A 28 -1.09 -12.58 2.38
C THR A 28 0.40 -12.81 2.15
N LYS A 29 0.99 -12.18 1.13
CA LYS A 29 2.42 -12.30 0.85
C LYS A 29 3.21 -11.41 1.80
N GLU A 30 3.89 -12.05 2.72
CA GLU A 30 4.74 -11.44 3.73
C GLU A 30 6.21 -11.75 3.46
N TYR A 31 7.07 -10.78 3.73
CA TYR A 31 8.51 -11.01 3.81
C TYR A 31 8.85 -11.81 5.07
N ASN A 32 9.99 -12.51 5.04
CA ASN A 32 10.55 -13.02 6.29
C ASN A 32 11.05 -11.86 7.17
N LEU A 33 11.31 -12.12 8.46
CA LEU A 33 11.67 -11.07 9.41
C LEU A 33 12.89 -10.22 8.97
N ALA A 34 13.94 -10.86 8.47
CA ALA A 34 15.15 -10.15 8.07
C ALA A 34 14.88 -9.21 6.89
N GLU A 35 14.13 -9.68 5.90
CA GLU A 35 13.72 -8.88 4.74
C GLU A 35 12.73 -7.76 5.12
N ALA A 36 11.78 -8.04 6.03
CA ALA A 36 10.82 -7.05 6.48
C ALA A 36 11.52 -5.86 7.18
N LEU A 37 12.55 -6.14 7.97
CA LEU A 37 13.37 -5.11 8.63
C LEU A 37 14.19 -4.29 7.64
N ASP A 38 14.74 -4.91 6.59
CA ASP A 38 15.48 -4.22 5.52
C ASP A 38 14.56 -3.33 4.67
N LYS A 39 13.35 -3.81 4.38
CA LYS A 39 12.40 -3.18 3.46
C LYS A 39 11.50 -2.14 4.13
N GLY A 40 11.43 -2.13 5.46
CA GLY A 40 10.57 -1.24 6.24
C GLY A 40 9.07 -1.58 6.15
N SER A 41 8.73 -2.79 5.72
CA SER A 41 7.35 -3.28 5.60
C SER A 41 7.31 -4.80 5.71
N LEU A 42 6.29 -5.33 6.38
CA LEU A 42 6.01 -6.77 6.42
C LEU A 42 5.43 -7.28 5.09
N TYR A 43 4.60 -6.48 4.44
CA TYR A 43 3.85 -6.91 3.25
C TYR A 43 4.58 -6.52 1.97
N VAL A 44 4.64 -7.47 1.02
CA VAL A 44 5.31 -7.29 -0.27
C VAL A 44 4.67 -6.18 -1.08
N SER A 45 3.34 -6.10 -1.10
CA SER A 45 2.59 -5.06 -1.83
C SER A 45 2.85 -3.63 -1.35
N LEU A 46 3.32 -3.45 -0.12
CA LEU A 46 3.65 -2.13 0.43
C LEU A 46 5.09 -1.71 0.16
N TYR A 47 5.95 -2.62 -0.31
CA TYR A 47 7.32 -2.26 -0.59
C TYR A 47 7.38 -1.29 -1.77
N SER A 48 7.73 -0.05 -1.46
CA SER A 48 7.92 1.02 -2.44
C SER A 48 9.34 1.56 -2.26
N PRO A 49 10.31 1.08 -3.05
CA PRO A 49 11.65 1.64 -3.00
C PRO A 49 11.62 3.10 -3.44
N TYR A 50 12.38 3.94 -2.75
CA TYR A 50 12.60 5.31 -3.20
C TYR A 50 13.18 5.30 -4.61
N ASP A 51 12.58 6.11 -5.49
CA ASP A 51 13.11 6.30 -6.83
C ASP A 51 14.47 6.98 -6.74
N ARG A 52 15.52 6.26 -7.14
CA ARG A 52 16.91 6.74 -7.09
C ARG A 52 17.21 7.79 -8.15
N THR A 53 16.31 7.97 -9.12
CA THR A 53 16.42 9.03 -10.13
C THR A 53 15.96 10.38 -9.60
N VAL A 54 15.25 10.39 -8.47
CA VAL A 54 14.71 11.60 -7.86
C VAL A 54 15.66 12.07 -6.76
N SER A 55 16.49 13.06 -7.07
CA SER A 55 17.28 13.77 -6.07
C SER A 55 16.40 14.81 -5.35
N GLY A 56 16.43 14.79 -4.02
CA GLY A 56 15.52 15.50 -3.11
C GLY A 56 14.99 16.86 -3.59
N GLY A 57 13.67 16.98 -3.63
CA GLY A 57 12.93 18.20 -3.94
C GLY A 57 11.69 17.95 -4.82
N GLU A 58 11.70 16.91 -5.63
CA GLU A 58 10.58 16.58 -6.52
C GLU A 58 9.61 15.62 -5.81
N CYS A 59 8.43 16.14 -5.50
CA CYS A 59 7.32 15.35 -5.00
C CYS A 59 6.71 14.62 -6.21
N LEU A 60 6.91 13.30 -6.30
CA LEU A 60 6.20 12.46 -7.27
C LEU A 60 4.76 12.26 -6.78
N CYS A 61 3.91 13.23 -7.05
CA CYS A 61 2.47 13.19 -6.79
C CYS A 61 1.68 12.57 -7.93
#